data_AF-A0A2A2FF31-F1
#
_entry.id   AF-A0A2A2FF31-F1
#
_cell.length_a   1.000
_cell.length_b   1.000
_cell.length_c   1.000
_cell.angle_alpha   90.00
_cell.angle_beta   90.00
_cell.angle_gamma   90.00
#
_symmetry.space_group_name_H-M   'P 1'
#
loop_
_entity.id
_entity.type
_entity.pdbx_description
1 polymer ?
#
loop_
_entity_poly.entity_id
_entity_poly.type
_entity_poly.pdbx_seq_one_letter_code
_entity_poly.pdbx_strand_id
1 'polypeptide(L)'
;MDETHVAVRCDDCSFAAAYDRLRDARTAVDDHESTTGHGVDWEIQSLDAGVSRAGADAGVCGRPGCANEDSPLVDPDPPEPESER
;
A
#
# COMPACT_ATOMS: atom_id res chain seq x y z
N MET A 1 0.86 -18.22 -3.19
CA MET A 1 1.36 -16.92 -3.67
C MET A 1 0.24 -15.97 -3.39
N ASP A 2 0.41 -15.08 -2.43
CA ASP A 2 -0.55 -14.02 -2.18
C ASP A 2 -0.52 -13.13 -3.42
N GLU A 3 -1.62 -13.07 -4.15
CA GLU A 3 -1.78 -12.17 -5.29
C GLU A 3 -2.42 -10.88 -4.80
N THR A 4 -2.08 -9.76 -5.44
CA THR A 4 -2.71 -8.48 -5.09
C THR A 4 -4.19 -8.55 -5.45
N HIS A 5 -5.07 -8.12 -4.54
CA HIS A 5 -6.50 -8.09 -4.80
C HIS A 5 -7.11 -6.83 -4.20
N VAL A 6 -7.89 -6.12 -5.01
CA VAL A 6 -8.47 -4.82 -4.66
C VAL A 6 -9.94 -4.82 -5.02
N ALA A 7 -10.79 -4.53 -4.04
CA ALA A 7 -12.22 -4.35 -4.23
C ALA A 7 -12.54 -2.85 -4.34
N VAL A 8 -13.35 -2.49 -5.33
CA VAL A 8 -13.79 -1.12 -5.60
C VAL A 8 -15.31 -1.10 -5.63
N ARG A 9 -15.93 -0.17 -4.91
CA ARG A 9 -17.39 -0.03 -4.80
C ARG A 9 -17.77 1.44 -4.78
N CYS A 10 -18.82 1.79 -5.51
CA CYS A 10 -19.42 3.11 -5.38
C CYS A 10 -20.53 3.07 -4.33
N ASP A 11 -20.60 4.10 -3.49
CA ASP A 11 -21.65 4.23 -2.47
C ASP A 11 -22.94 4.82 -3.04
N ASP A 12 -22.82 5.59 -4.12
CA ASP A 12 -23.92 6.31 -4.75
C ASP A 12 -24.63 5.49 -5.84
N CYS A 13 -24.01 4.42 -6.35
CA CYS A 13 -24.57 3.59 -7.41
C CYS A 13 -24.17 2.12 -7.32
N SER A 14 -24.74 1.26 -8.18
CA SER A 14 -24.49 -0.19 -8.16
C SER A 14 -23.13 -0.62 -8.72
N PHE A 15 -22.19 0.30 -8.94
CA PHE A 15 -20.86 -0.04 -9.43
C PHE A 15 -20.06 -0.80 -8.36
N ALA A 16 -19.62 -2.00 -8.70
CA ALA A 16 -18.73 -2.81 -7.89
C ALA A 16 -17.83 -3.66 -8.80
N ALA A 17 -16.54 -3.67 -8.53
CA ALA A 17 -15.55 -4.41 -9.31
C ALA A 17 -14.38 -4.87 -8.42
N ALA A 18 -13.70 -5.93 -8.87
CA ALA A 18 -12.49 -6.43 -8.22
C ALA A 18 -11.34 -6.50 -9.25
N TYR A 19 -10.13 -6.19 -8.81
CA TYR A 19 -8.95 -6.08 -9.65
C TYR A 19 -7.74 -6.73 -8.99
N ASP A 20 -6.94 -7.43 -9.78
CA ASP A 20 -5.71 -8.07 -9.29
C ASP A 20 -4.47 -7.17 -9.44
N ARG A 21 -4.68 -5.92 -9.88
CA ARG A 21 -3.63 -4.91 -10.06
C ARG A 21 -4.09 -3.56 -9.53
N LEU A 22 -3.27 -2.98 -8.65
CA LEU A 22 -3.51 -1.64 -8.07
C LEU A 22 -3.67 -0.56 -9.15
N ARG A 23 -2.90 -0.65 -10.24
CA ARG A 23 -2.98 0.31 -11.35
C ARG A 23 -4.37 0.32 -11.99
N ASP A 24 -4.92 -0.87 -12.24
CA ASP A 24 -6.20 -1.02 -12.93
C ASP A 24 -7.35 -0.59 -12.01
N ALA A 25 -7.29 -0.95 -10.72
CA ALA A 25 -8.21 -0.45 -9.70
C ALA A 25 -8.19 1.09 -9.63
N ARG A 26 -6.99 1.70 -9.63
CA ARG A 26 -6.85 3.16 -9.57
C ARG A 26 -7.44 3.85 -10.80
N THR A 27 -7.24 3.30 -12.00
CA THR A 27 -7.86 3.82 -13.22
C THR A 27 -9.39 3.71 -13.16
N ALA A 28 -9.93 2.61 -12.65
CA ALA A 28 -11.38 2.44 -12.53
C ALA A 28 -12.02 3.42 -11.54
N VAL A 29 -11.35 3.70 -10.41
CA VAL A 29 -11.78 4.74 -9.46
C VAL A 29 -11.81 6.10 -10.14
N ASP A 30 -10.69 6.51 -10.74
CA ASP A 30 -10.54 7.84 -11.37
C ASP A 30 -11.54 8.07 -12.52
N ASP A 31 -11.75 7.05 -13.36
CA ASP A 31 -12.72 7.08 -14.46
C ASP A 31 -14.15 7.20 -13.93
N HIS A 32 -14.50 6.43 -12.89
CA HIS A 32 -15.83 6.46 -12.30
C HIS A 32 -16.11 7.81 -11.63
N GLU A 33 -15.20 8.29 -10.78
CA GLU A 33 -15.31 9.57 -10.10
C GLU A 33 -15.43 10.72 -11.12
N SER A 34 -14.60 10.72 -12.17
CA SER A 34 -14.63 11.77 -13.21
C SER A 34 -15.88 11.73 -14.08
N THR A 35 -16.39 10.54 -14.38
CA THR A 35 -17.55 10.36 -15.27
C THR A 35 -18.88 10.62 -14.54
N THR A 36 -18.96 10.25 -13.26
CA THR A 36 -20.22 10.25 -12.50
C THR A 36 -20.29 11.33 -11.43
N GLY A 37 -19.14 11.82 -10.95
CA GLY A 37 -19.06 12.70 -9.78
C GLY A 37 -19.36 12.00 -8.45
N HIS A 38 -19.46 10.67 -8.44
CA HIS A 38 -19.73 9.88 -7.23
C HIS A 38 -18.49 9.64 -6.38
N GLY A 39 -18.71 9.35 -5.11
CA GLY A 39 -17.67 8.81 -4.24
C GLY A 39 -17.44 7.32 -4.52
N VAL A 40 -16.18 6.91 -4.53
CA VAL A 40 -15.80 5.49 -4.69
C VAL A 40 -14.93 5.05 -3.52
N ASP A 41 -15.45 4.10 -2.74
CA ASP A 41 -14.69 3.39 -1.72
C ASP A 41 -13.91 2.22 -2.33
N TRP A 42 -12.69 2.00 -1.82
CA TRP A 42 -11.85 0.90 -2.26
C TRP A 42 -11.00 0.32 -1.13
N GLU A 43 -10.81 -1.00 -1.17
CA GLU A 43 -10.08 -1.78 -0.17
C GLU A 43 -9.06 -2.67 -0.85
N ILE A 44 -7.81 -2.63 -0.36
CA ILE A 44 -6.77 -3.59 -0.74
C ILE A 44 -6.89 -4.79 0.20
N GLN A 45 -7.44 -5.89 -0.30
CA GLN A 45 -7.72 -7.09 0.48
C GLN A 45 -6.48 -7.96 0.67
N SER A 46 -5.62 -7.99 -0.33
CA SER A 46 -4.33 -8.67 -0.30
C SER A 46 -3.32 -7.95 -1.16
N LEU A 47 -2.05 -8.06 -0.79
CA LEU A 47 -0.92 -7.57 -1.55
C LEU A 47 -0.04 -8.74 -1.97
N ASP A 48 0.60 -8.59 -3.13
CA ASP A 48 1.63 -9.53 -3.54
C ASP A 48 2.75 -9.61 -2.50
N ALA A 49 3.27 -10.82 -2.27
CA ALA A 49 4.31 -11.06 -1.29
C ALA A 49 5.59 -10.23 -1.57
N GLY A 50 5.93 -10.01 -2.84
CA GLY A 50 7.05 -9.16 -3.25
C GLY A 50 6.81 -7.68 -2.92
N VAL A 51 5.58 -7.19 -3.08
CA VAL A 51 5.22 -5.81 -2.71
C VAL A 51 5.27 -5.61 -1.20
N SER A 52 4.74 -6.58 -0.44
CA SER A 52 4.78 -6.56 1.03
C SER A 52 6.23 -6.55 1.54
N ARG A 53 7.09 -7.37 0.93
CA ARG A 53 8.53 -7.40 1.25
C ARG A 53 9.23 -6.09 0.89
N ALA A 54 9.00 -5.56 -0.30
CA ALA A 54 9.60 -4.29 -0.71
C ALA A 54 9.18 -3.13 0.21
N GLY A 55 7.92 -3.12 0.67
CA GLY A 55 7.43 -2.14 1.65
C GLY A 55 8.09 -2.29 3.02
N ALA A 56 8.30 -3.53 3.48
CA ALA A 56 9.03 -3.81 4.71
C ALA A 56 10.50 -3.39 4.60
N ASP A 57 11.15 -3.72 3.48
CA ASP A 57 12.54 -3.36 3.20
C ASP A 57 12.73 -1.83 3.19
N ALA A 58 11.76 -1.08 2.67
CA ALA A 58 11.79 0.38 2.66
C ALA A 58 11.33 1.03 3.98
N GLY A 59 10.75 0.28 4.93
CA GLY A 59 10.21 0.83 6.18
C GLY A 59 8.98 1.74 6.02
N VAL A 60 8.35 1.76 4.84
CA VAL A 60 7.26 2.72 4.48
C VAL A 60 5.87 2.24 4.84
N CYS A 61 5.75 1.03 5.37
CA CYS A 61 4.50 0.41 5.82
C CYS A 61 3.81 1.17 6.98
N GLY A 62 4.47 2.14 7.60
CA GLY A 62 3.86 3.12 8.51
C GLY A 62 3.41 2.56 9.88
N ARG A 63 3.70 1.29 10.17
CA ARG A 63 3.35 0.60 11.41
C ARG A 63 4.62 0.17 12.17
N PRO A 64 4.70 0.39 13.50
CA PRO A 64 5.85 -0.06 14.28
C PRO A 64 6.02 -1.59 14.19
N GLY A 65 7.24 -2.04 13.92
CA GLY A 65 7.59 -3.46 13.74
C GLY A 65 7.38 -4.02 12.33
N CYS A 66 7.05 -3.18 11.35
CA CYS A 66 6.87 -3.61 9.96
C CYS A 66 8.06 -3.27 9.04
N ALA A 67 9.12 -2.65 9.57
CA ALA A 67 10.39 -2.53 8.88
C ALA A 67 11.11 -3.89 8.89
N ASN A 68 11.70 -4.27 7.77
CA ASN A 68 12.64 -5.38 7.75
C ASN A 68 13.98 -4.88 8.31
N GLU A 69 14.30 -5.27 9.55
CA GLU A 69 15.52 -4.85 10.25
C GLU A 69 16.80 -5.29 9.53
N ASP A 70 16.72 -6.34 8.71
CA ASP A 70 17.83 -6.84 7.89
C ASP A 70 17.98 -6.10 6.56
N SER A 71 17.11 -5.13 6.26
CA SER A 71 17.14 -4.40 5.00
C SER A 71 18.27 -3.37 4.97
N PRO A 72 19.07 -3.30 3.90
CA PRO A 72 20.12 -2.29 3.74
C PRO A 72 19.58 -0.86 3.56
N LEU A 73 18.25 -0.70 3.46
CA LEU A 73 17.59 0.61 3.33
C LEU A 73 17.14 1.18 4.67
N VAL A 74 17.19 0.39 5.75
CA VAL A 74 16.95 0.90 7.11
C VAL A 74 18.19 1.67 7.55
N ASP A 75 18.01 2.96 7.86
CA ASP A 75 19.08 3.80 8.42
C ASP A 75 19.44 3.24 9.82
N PRO A 76 20.67 2.75 10.04
CA PRO A 76 21.09 2.31 11.36
C PRO A 76 21.09 3.51 12.31
N ASP A 77 20.60 3.32 13.53
CA ASP A 77 20.56 4.38 14.55
C ASP A 77 21.93 5.09 14.61
N PRO A 78 21.96 6.44 14.63
CA PRO A 78 23.21 7.16 14.67
C PRO A 78 24.03 6.68 15.87
N PRO A 79 25.36 6.52 15.73
CA PRO A 79 26.18 6.03 16.83
C PRO A 79 25.96 6.92 18.06
N GLU A 80 25.75 6.29 19.23
CA GLU A 80 25.59 7.03 20.48
C GLU A 80 26.77 8.00 20.64
N PRO A 81 26.53 9.26 21.06
CA PRO A 81 27.59 10.25 21.14
C PRO A 81 28.69 9.73 22.06
N GLU A 82 29.90 9.58 21.50
CA GLU A 82 31.10 9.24 22.25
C GLU A 82 31.22 10.26 23.39
N SER A 83 30.99 9.83 24.62
CA SER A 83 31.17 10.67 25.80
C SER A 83 32.66 11.01 25.88
N GLU A 84 33.02 12.17 25.35
CA GLU A 84 34.35 12.77 25.43
C GLU A 84 34.86 12.68 26.88
N ARG A 85 36.01 12.03 27.05
CA ARG A 85 36.70 11.88 28.34
C ARG A 85 37.85 12.86 28.46
#